data_AF-A0A1V4RY02-F1
#
_entry.id   AF-A0A1V4RY02-F1
#
_cell.length_a   1.000
_cell.length_b   1.000
_cell.length_c   1.000
_cell.angle_alpha   90.00
_cell.angle_beta   90.00
_cell.angle_gamma   90.00
#
_symmetry.space_group_name_H-M   'P 1'
#
loop_
_entity.id
_entity.type
_entity.pdbx_description
1 polymer ?
#
loop_
_entity_poly.entity_id
_entity_poly.type
_entity_poly.pdbx_seq_one_letter_code
_entity_poly.pdbx_strand_id
1 'polypeptide(L)'
;MNLQTKRGCNFRCIYCTYPHIEGRNLRLIPPREVADTALRLQRAGAKFLFVTDSVFNSDLRHSMEVARAFINAGLSIPWGAFFAPTNPPEDYYQLMSDAGLTHVEFGTESLSNSVLASYGKPFKADHVFNAHKSANRAGLYVAHYFLMGGPGENNDSLNETLLNADRLDETVLFFFVVCASILIQL
;
A
#
# COMPACT_ATOMS: atom_id res chain seq x y z
N MET A 1 -14.87 7.98 4.93
CA MET A 1 -14.36 9.37 4.90
C MET A 1 -12.85 9.32 4.66
N ASN A 2 -12.29 10.32 3.99
CA ASN A 2 -10.87 10.34 3.64
C ASN A 2 -10.05 11.03 4.74
N LEU A 3 -8.87 10.48 5.04
CA LEU A 3 -7.89 11.05 5.97
C LEU A 3 -6.53 11.08 5.28
N GLN A 4 -5.78 12.17 5.39
CA GLN A 4 -4.42 12.25 4.88
C GLN A 4 -3.46 12.38 6.07
N THR A 5 -2.38 11.59 6.09
CA THR A 5 -1.37 11.58 7.17
C THR A 5 -0.04 12.15 6.70
N LYS A 6 0.19 12.15 5.39
CA LYS A 6 1.32 12.81 4.75
C LYS A 6 1.02 13.16 3.29
N ARG A 7 1.89 13.97 2.70
CA ARG A 7 1.95 14.16 1.25
C ARG A 7 3.31 13.76 0.72
N GLY A 8 3.32 13.22 -0.49
CA GLY A 8 4.52 12.88 -1.23
C GLY A 8 4.90 11.40 -1.09
N CYS A 9 5.69 10.95 -2.05
CA CYS A 9 6.26 9.60 -2.10
C CYS A 9 7.70 9.68 -2.60
N ASN A 10 8.61 9.08 -1.86
CA ASN A 10 10.05 9.03 -2.17
C ASN A 10 10.42 7.87 -3.11
N PHE A 11 9.46 7.03 -3.49
CA PHE A 11 9.67 5.97 -4.49
C PHE A 11 9.79 6.55 -5.90
N ARG A 12 10.33 5.74 -6.82
CA ARG A 12 10.68 6.16 -8.18
C ARG A 12 9.98 5.34 -9.26
N CYS A 13 8.77 4.88 -8.97
CA CYS A 13 8.00 4.05 -9.88
C CYS A 13 7.78 4.77 -11.21
N ILE A 14 8.11 4.12 -12.33
CA ILE A 14 8.20 4.79 -13.65
C ILE A 14 6.85 5.27 -14.20
N TYR A 15 5.75 4.65 -13.79
CA TYR A 15 4.40 4.94 -14.28
C TYR A 15 3.61 5.89 -13.34
N CYS A 16 4.18 6.22 -12.18
CA CYS A 16 3.42 6.81 -11.08
C CYS A 16 3.31 8.33 -11.20
N THR A 17 2.07 8.85 -11.10
CA THR A 17 1.78 10.28 -11.16
C THR A 17 1.93 10.99 -9.80
N TYR A 18 1.91 10.27 -8.68
CA TYR A 18 1.96 10.86 -7.34
C TYR A 18 3.17 11.79 -7.09
N PRO A 19 4.40 11.48 -7.53
CA PRO A 19 5.52 12.41 -7.40
C PRO A 19 5.28 13.79 -8.06
N HIS A 20 4.46 13.86 -9.11
CA HIS A 20 4.07 15.11 -9.77
C HIS A 20 2.93 15.84 -9.04
N ILE A 21 2.00 15.09 -8.44
CA ILE A 21 0.83 15.64 -7.74
C ILE A 21 1.21 16.13 -6.33
N GLU A 22 1.95 15.32 -5.57
CA GLU A 22 2.21 15.56 -4.15
C GLU A 22 3.65 15.99 -3.83
N GLY A 23 4.57 15.75 -4.76
CA GLY A 23 6.01 15.93 -4.61
C GLY A 23 6.76 14.64 -4.23
N ARG A 24 8.09 14.66 -4.41
CA ARG A 24 8.99 13.55 -4.05
C ARG A 24 9.39 13.54 -2.58
N ASN A 25 9.34 14.69 -1.92
CA ASN A 25 9.71 14.82 -0.52
C ASN A 25 8.49 14.57 0.36
N LEU A 26 8.70 13.78 1.42
CA LEU A 26 7.66 13.51 2.38
C LEU A 26 7.39 14.75 3.22
N ARG A 27 6.14 15.17 3.26
CA ARG A 27 5.63 16.20 4.18
C ARG A 27 4.70 15.50 5.16
N LEU A 28 5.25 15.20 6.33
CA LEU A 28 4.57 14.43 7.37
C LEU A 28 3.69 15.35 8.21
N ILE A 29 2.44 14.97 8.45
CA ILE A 29 1.56 15.65 9.41
C ILE A 29 1.84 15.06 10.78
N PRO A 30 2.05 15.86 11.85
CA PRO A 30 2.33 15.32 13.18
C PRO A 30 1.31 14.25 13.60
N PRO A 31 1.73 13.05 14.07
CA PRO A 31 0.83 11.93 14.38
C PRO A 31 -0.35 12.29 15.30
N ARG A 32 -0.13 13.17 16.27
CA ARG A 32 -1.18 13.70 17.15
C ARG A 32 -2.26 14.47 16.38
N GLU A 33 -1.87 15.31 15.42
CA GLU A 33 -2.81 16.08 14.60
C GLU A 33 -3.61 15.17 13.66
N VAL A 34 -2.98 14.10 13.15
CA VAL A 34 -3.65 13.05 12.36
C VAL A 34 -4.72 12.37 13.20
N ALA A 35 -4.39 11.96 14.43
CA ALA A 35 -5.33 11.34 15.37
C ALA A 35 -6.48 12.29 15.77
N ASP A 36 -6.18 13.56 16.05
CA ASP A 36 -7.20 14.57 16.35
C ASP A 36 -8.17 14.75 15.16
N THR A 37 -7.65 14.70 13.93
CA THR A 37 -8.46 14.77 12.71
C THR A 37 -9.33 13.52 12.55
N ALA A 38 -8.77 12.34 12.76
CA ALA A 38 -9.51 11.07 12.73
C ALA A 38 -10.67 11.06 13.73
N LEU A 39 -10.43 11.51 14.98
CA LEU A 39 -11.47 11.62 16.00
C LEU A 39 -12.55 12.66 15.65
N ARG A 40 -12.18 13.80 15.04
CA ARG A 40 -13.18 14.76 14.54
C ARG A 40 -14.07 14.12 13.48
N LEU A 41 -13.51 13.36 12.55
CA LEU A 41 -14.29 12.64 11.53
C LEU A 41 -15.20 11.58 12.17
N GLN A 42 -14.71 10.82 13.15
CA GLN A 42 -15.51 9.86 13.92
C GLN A 42 -16.69 10.54 14.63
N ARG A 43 -16.43 11.65 15.34
CA ARG A 43 -17.47 12.43 16.04
C ARG A 43 -18.49 13.05 15.07
N ALA A 44 -18.07 13.36 13.85
CA ALA A 44 -18.94 13.82 12.77
C ALA A 44 -19.76 12.68 12.12
N GLY A 45 -19.64 11.44 12.60
CA GLY A 45 -20.44 10.30 12.16
C GLY A 45 -19.76 9.38 11.15
N ALA A 46 -18.46 9.58 10.84
CA ALA A 46 -17.73 8.64 10.01
C ALA A 46 -17.74 7.24 10.64
N LYS A 47 -18.04 6.22 9.83
CA LYS A 47 -18.03 4.80 10.24
C LYS A 47 -16.79 4.05 9.77
N PHE A 48 -16.05 4.66 8.85
CA PHE A 48 -14.87 4.09 8.22
C PHE A 48 -13.97 5.23 7.71
N LEU A 49 -12.65 5.08 7.88
CA LEU A 49 -11.64 6.00 7.36
C LEU A 49 -10.77 5.33 6.31
N PHE A 50 -10.61 5.95 5.15
CA PHE A 50 -9.59 5.54 4.18
C PHE A 50 -8.45 6.55 4.22
N VAL A 51 -7.24 6.08 4.50
CA VAL A 51 -6.03 6.91 4.47
C VAL A 51 -5.61 7.09 3.02
N THR A 52 -5.66 8.33 2.53
CA THR A 52 -5.44 8.69 1.12
C THR A 52 -4.00 9.08 0.82
N ASP A 53 -3.06 8.65 1.65
CA ASP A 53 -1.64 8.82 1.33
C ASP A 53 -1.31 8.01 0.07
N SER A 54 -0.41 8.51 -0.77
CA SER A 54 0.10 7.78 -1.94
C SER A 54 0.58 6.37 -1.61
N VAL A 55 1.32 6.22 -0.51
CA VAL A 55 1.67 4.95 0.12
C VAL A 55 1.84 5.23 1.62
N PHE A 56 0.96 4.72 2.47
CA PHE A 56 0.97 5.01 3.91
C PHE A 56 2.30 4.64 4.58
N ASN A 57 2.81 3.45 4.26
CA ASN A 57 4.05 2.91 4.84
C ASN A 57 5.34 3.31 4.11
N SER A 58 5.33 4.36 3.26
CA SER A 58 6.56 4.84 2.62
C SER A 58 7.57 5.42 3.64
N ASP A 59 7.09 5.75 4.84
CA ASP A 59 7.91 6.00 6.02
C ASP A 59 7.39 5.13 7.17
N LEU A 60 8.13 4.04 7.44
CA LEU A 60 7.73 3.05 8.44
C LEU A 60 7.66 3.66 9.84
N ARG A 61 8.57 4.56 10.20
CA ARG A 61 8.57 5.22 11.50
C ARG A 61 7.31 6.07 11.66
N HIS A 62 7.04 6.94 10.69
CA HIS A 62 5.87 7.82 10.71
C HIS A 62 4.56 7.04 10.78
N SER A 63 4.41 6.01 9.95
CA SER A 63 3.21 5.17 9.95
C SER A 63 2.98 4.46 11.29
N MET A 64 4.03 3.95 11.94
CA MET A 64 3.94 3.38 13.30
C MET A 64 3.60 4.44 14.36
N GLU A 65 4.15 5.65 14.25
CA GLU A 65 3.81 6.75 15.17
C GLU A 65 2.34 7.18 15.01
N VAL A 66 1.80 7.19 13.78
CA VAL A 66 0.37 7.43 13.51
C VAL A 66 -0.50 6.34 14.11
N ALA A 67 -0.15 5.06 13.91
CA ALA A 67 -0.90 3.94 14.50
C ALA A 67 -0.96 4.03 16.03
N ARG A 68 0.18 4.31 16.68
CA ARG A 68 0.23 4.55 18.14
C ARG A 68 -0.61 5.76 18.56
N ALA A 69 -0.63 6.83 17.76
CA ALA A 69 -1.45 8.00 18.04
C ALA A 69 -2.96 7.66 17.94
N PHE A 70 -3.38 6.83 16.99
CA PHE A 70 -4.76 6.33 16.92
C PHE A 70 -5.16 5.51 18.15
N ILE A 71 -4.30 4.58 18.58
CA ILE A 71 -4.50 3.79 19.80
C ILE A 71 -4.65 4.71 21.01
N ASN A 72 -3.68 5.61 21.22
CA ASN A 72 -3.68 6.51 22.39
C ASN A 72 -4.86 7.47 22.40
N ALA A 73 -5.33 7.90 21.23
CA ALA A 73 -6.48 8.79 21.09
C ALA A 73 -7.82 8.06 21.25
N GLY A 74 -7.83 6.72 21.25
CA GLY A 74 -9.05 5.92 21.31
C GLY A 74 -9.89 6.01 20.04
N LEU A 75 -9.24 6.04 18.86
CA LEU A 75 -9.95 5.87 17.59
C LEU A 75 -10.60 4.47 17.58
N SER A 76 -11.90 4.41 17.35
CA SER A 76 -12.67 3.16 17.48
C SER A 76 -13.35 2.70 16.20
N ILE A 77 -13.26 3.50 15.13
CA ILE A 77 -13.78 3.13 13.81
C ILE A 77 -12.69 2.46 12.96
N PRO A 78 -13.07 1.47 12.13
CA PRO A 78 -12.13 0.80 11.23
C PRO A 78 -11.54 1.74 10.19
N TRP A 79 -10.32 1.43 9.76
CA TRP A 79 -9.67 2.14 8.66
C TRP A 79 -8.88 1.20 7.73
N GLY A 80 -8.43 1.78 6.63
CA GLY A 80 -7.67 1.12 5.57
C GLY A 80 -6.78 2.10 4.81
N ALA A 81 -5.80 1.59 4.07
CA ALA A 81 -4.87 2.41 3.29
C ALA A 81 -4.18 1.63 2.18
N PHE A 82 -3.52 2.35 1.27
CA PHE A 82 -2.53 1.78 0.34
C PHE A 82 -1.16 1.59 1.01
N PHE A 83 -0.56 0.42 0.80
CA PHE A 83 0.75 0.03 1.29
C PHE A 83 1.64 -0.43 0.13
N ALA A 84 2.95 -0.23 0.28
CA ALA A 84 3.94 -0.97 -0.48
C ALA A 84 4.27 -2.27 0.27
N PRO A 85 4.26 -3.42 -0.41
CA PRO A 85 4.63 -4.71 0.19
C PRO A 85 6.15 -4.83 0.36
N THR A 86 6.71 -4.03 1.27
CA THR A 86 8.13 -4.05 1.66
C THR A 86 8.36 -5.04 2.81
N ASN A 87 9.52 -4.98 3.47
CA ASN A 87 9.82 -5.81 4.63
C ASN A 87 9.88 -4.94 5.90
N PRO A 88 8.74 -4.64 6.54
CA PRO A 88 8.72 -3.87 7.78
C PRO A 88 9.19 -4.72 8.98
N PRO A 89 9.34 -4.14 10.19
CA PRO A 89 9.54 -4.89 11.43
C PRO A 89 8.46 -5.97 11.65
N GLU A 90 8.80 -7.03 12.36
CA GLU A 90 7.94 -8.23 12.53
C GLU A 90 6.54 -7.92 13.10
N ASP A 91 6.45 -6.98 14.03
CA ASP A 91 5.21 -6.58 14.71
C ASP A 91 4.42 -5.48 13.97
N TYR A 92 4.88 -5.05 12.79
CA TYR A 92 4.33 -3.89 12.10
C TYR A 92 2.83 -4.04 11.80
N TYR A 93 2.42 -5.13 11.17
CA TYR A 93 1.01 -5.34 10.82
C TYR A 93 0.14 -5.63 12.05
N GLN A 94 0.70 -6.23 13.10
CA GLN A 94 0.00 -6.40 14.37
C GLN A 94 -0.31 -5.03 15.00
N LEU A 95 0.68 -4.13 15.07
CA LEU A 95 0.47 -2.76 15.55
C LEU A 95 -0.60 -2.02 14.72
N MET A 96 -0.64 -2.22 13.40
CA MET A 96 -1.67 -1.62 12.57
C MET A 96 -3.06 -2.17 12.88
N SER A 97 -3.18 -3.49 13.04
CA SER A 97 -4.41 -4.17 13.44
C SER A 97 -4.91 -3.66 14.80
N ASP A 98 -4.02 -3.58 15.79
CA ASP A 98 -4.32 -3.04 17.13
C ASP A 98 -4.77 -1.56 17.08
N ALA A 99 -4.30 -0.81 16.08
CA ALA A 99 -4.72 0.57 15.81
C ALA A 99 -6.04 0.68 15.02
N GLY A 100 -6.73 -0.43 14.75
CA GLY A 100 -8.02 -0.47 14.07
C GLY A 100 -7.93 -0.60 12.54
N LEU A 101 -6.75 -0.91 11.98
CA LEU A 101 -6.65 -1.24 10.56
C LEU A 101 -7.42 -2.54 10.32
N THR A 102 -8.27 -2.54 9.29
CA THR A 102 -9.06 -3.73 8.93
C THR A 102 -8.69 -4.27 7.56
N HIS A 103 -8.21 -3.41 6.66
CA HIS A 103 -7.80 -3.85 5.32
C HIS A 103 -6.54 -3.14 4.82
N VAL A 104 -5.72 -3.89 4.08
CA VAL A 104 -4.46 -3.45 3.46
C VAL A 104 -4.56 -3.61 1.96
N GLU A 105 -4.27 -2.55 1.23
CA GLU A 105 -4.21 -2.57 -0.23
C GLU A 105 -2.76 -2.47 -0.71
N PHE A 106 -2.21 -3.57 -1.21
CA PHE A 106 -0.84 -3.64 -1.69
C PHE A 106 -0.73 -3.30 -3.18
N GLY A 107 0.03 -2.24 -3.49
CA GLY A 107 0.48 -1.92 -4.86
C GLY A 107 1.57 -2.88 -5.32
N THR A 108 1.19 -4.11 -5.69
CA THR A 108 2.07 -5.24 -5.99
C THR A 108 2.65 -5.16 -7.40
N GLU A 109 1.79 -4.85 -8.36
CA GLU A 109 1.98 -4.73 -9.80
C GLU A 109 2.42 -6.00 -10.52
N SER A 110 3.44 -6.68 -10.02
CA SER A 110 3.98 -7.89 -10.62
C SER A 110 4.60 -8.77 -9.54
N LEU A 111 4.66 -10.08 -9.82
CA LEU A 111 5.42 -11.05 -9.01
C LEU A 111 6.63 -11.58 -9.79
N SER A 112 7.05 -10.86 -10.83
CA SER A 112 8.33 -11.06 -11.53
C SER A 112 9.34 -10.01 -11.10
N ASN A 113 10.48 -10.44 -10.58
CA ASN A 113 11.52 -9.52 -10.09
C ASN A 113 12.11 -8.65 -11.22
N SER A 114 12.13 -9.13 -12.46
CA SER A 114 12.61 -8.37 -13.62
C SER A 114 11.67 -7.19 -13.94
N VAL A 115 10.36 -7.42 -13.92
CA VAL A 115 9.32 -6.41 -14.14
C VAL A 115 9.29 -5.41 -12.98
N LEU A 116 9.33 -5.88 -11.72
CA LEU A 116 9.42 -5.01 -10.54
C LEU A 116 10.63 -4.07 -10.60
N ALA A 117 11.79 -4.59 -11.04
CA ALA A 117 12.99 -3.79 -11.24
C ALA A 117 12.81 -2.77 -12.39
N SER A 118 12.23 -3.18 -13.51
CA SER A 118 11.91 -2.27 -14.64
C SER A 118 10.98 -1.14 -14.20
N TYR A 119 9.97 -1.45 -13.39
CA TYR A 119 9.06 -0.45 -12.84
C TYR A 119 9.68 0.45 -11.78
N GLY A 120 10.89 0.16 -11.28
CA GLY A 120 11.54 0.93 -10.23
C GLY A 120 10.92 0.72 -8.85
N LYS A 121 10.35 -0.47 -8.59
CA LYS A 121 9.72 -0.80 -7.31
C LYS A 121 10.79 -1.00 -6.21
N PRO A 122 10.51 -0.58 -4.96
CA PRO A 122 11.46 -0.67 -3.87
C PRO A 122 11.48 -2.07 -3.20
N PHE A 123 10.89 -3.08 -3.82
CA PHE A 123 10.72 -4.42 -3.26
C PHE A 123 10.81 -5.51 -4.34
N LYS A 124 10.86 -6.77 -3.89
CA LYS A 124 10.92 -7.99 -4.69
C LYS A 124 9.70 -8.86 -4.40
N ALA A 125 9.44 -9.86 -5.23
CA ALA A 125 8.31 -10.79 -5.07
C ALA A 125 8.30 -11.45 -3.68
N ASP A 126 9.45 -11.85 -3.14
CA ASP A 126 9.54 -12.44 -1.79
C ASP A 126 9.09 -11.49 -0.68
N HIS A 127 9.32 -10.18 -0.83
CA HIS A 127 8.79 -9.20 0.12
C HIS A 127 7.26 -9.16 0.05
N VAL A 128 6.67 -9.35 -1.13
CA VAL A 128 5.20 -9.42 -1.29
C VAL A 128 4.61 -10.59 -0.55
N PHE A 129 5.18 -11.79 -0.70
CA PHE A 129 4.72 -12.97 0.03
C PHE A 129 4.87 -12.80 1.55
N ASN A 130 5.97 -12.20 2.01
CA ASN A 130 6.18 -11.96 3.43
C ASN A 130 5.21 -10.91 4.00
N ALA A 131 5.00 -9.80 3.30
CA ALA A 131 4.05 -8.76 3.68
C ALA A 131 2.62 -9.30 3.73
N HIS A 132 2.21 -10.06 2.71
CA HIS A 132 0.93 -10.77 2.63
C HIS A 132 0.72 -11.68 3.84
N LYS A 133 1.64 -12.61 4.08
CA LYS A 133 1.56 -13.55 5.20
C LYS A 133 1.51 -12.86 6.56
N SER A 134 2.27 -11.78 6.74
CA SER A 134 2.28 -11.02 7.99
C SER A 134 0.98 -10.24 8.20
N ALA A 135 0.40 -9.68 7.14
CA ALA A 135 -0.90 -9.01 7.19
C ALA A 135 -2.05 -9.99 7.51
N ASN A 136 -2.11 -11.15 6.83
CA ASN A 136 -3.10 -12.20 7.13
C ASN A 136 -2.98 -12.69 8.57
N ARG A 137 -1.76 -12.91 9.07
CA ARG A 137 -1.53 -13.35 10.46
C ARG A 137 -2.02 -12.33 11.49
N ALA A 138 -1.98 -11.05 11.16
CA ALA A 138 -2.52 -9.96 11.98
C ALA A 138 -4.06 -9.82 11.86
N GLY A 139 -4.72 -10.70 11.12
CA GLY A 139 -6.17 -10.70 10.93
C GLY A 139 -6.68 -9.63 9.96
N LEU A 140 -5.81 -9.09 9.10
CA LEU A 140 -6.16 -8.04 8.14
C LEU A 140 -6.70 -8.64 6.85
N TYR A 141 -7.72 -8.00 6.27
CA TYR A 141 -8.13 -8.32 4.89
C TYR A 141 -7.11 -7.72 3.91
N VAL A 142 -6.59 -8.54 3.00
CA VAL A 142 -5.57 -8.12 2.04
C VAL A 142 -6.16 -8.01 0.64
N ALA A 143 -5.80 -6.97 -0.09
CA ALA A 143 -6.01 -6.87 -1.53
C ALA A 143 -4.69 -6.55 -2.25
N HIS A 144 -4.47 -7.19 -3.39
CA HIS A 144 -3.30 -6.93 -4.24
C HIS A 144 -3.74 -6.30 -5.56
N TYR A 145 -3.07 -5.22 -5.94
CA TYR A 145 -3.25 -4.53 -7.21
C TYR A 145 -2.10 -4.94 -8.14
N PHE A 146 -2.45 -5.39 -9.35
CA PHE A 146 -1.54 -5.85 -10.39
C PHE A 146 -1.65 -4.98 -11.64
N LEU A 147 -0.53 -4.76 -12.32
CA LEU A 147 -0.46 -3.99 -13.56
C LEU A 147 0.12 -4.87 -14.66
N MET A 148 -0.75 -5.35 -15.55
CA MET A 148 -0.39 -6.24 -16.66
C MET A 148 -0.26 -5.43 -17.97
N GLY A 149 0.68 -5.82 -18.82
CA GLY A 149 0.99 -5.20 -20.11
C GLY A 149 1.85 -3.94 -20.03
N GLY A 150 2.56 -3.70 -18.92
CA GLY A 150 3.41 -2.52 -18.79
C GLY A 150 4.84 -2.69 -19.33
N PRO A 151 5.65 -1.63 -19.31
CA PRO A 151 6.99 -1.63 -19.88
C PRO A 151 7.89 -2.74 -19.31
N GLY A 152 8.53 -3.50 -20.18
CA GLY A 152 9.45 -4.59 -19.78
C GLY A 152 8.75 -5.92 -19.43
N GLU A 153 7.42 -5.99 -19.47
CA GLU A 153 6.70 -7.24 -19.31
C GLU A 153 6.65 -8.04 -20.63
N ASN A 154 6.77 -9.37 -20.53
CA ASN A 154 6.65 -10.29 -21.65
C ASN A 154 5.84 -11.52 -21.21
N ASN A 155 5.60 -12.46 -22.12
CA ASN A 155 4.79 -13.65 -21.81
C ASN A 155 5.37 -14.48 -20.66
N ASP A 156 6.70 -14.57 -20.54
CA ASP A 156 7.34 -15.35 -19.49
C ASP A 156 7.15 -14.69 -18.12
N SER A 157 7.38 -13.37 -18.02
CA SER A 157 7.21 -12.64 -16.75
C SER A 157 5.74 -12.46 -16.35
N LEU A 158 4.83 -12.39 -17.34
CA LEU A 158 3.39 -12.44 -17.10
C LEU A 158 2.97 -13.80 -16.54
N ASN A 159 3.41 -14.90 -17.16
CA ASN A 159 3.15 -16.25 -16.66
C ASN A 159 3.74 -16.47 -15.26
N GLU A 160 4.97 -15.99 -15.02
CA GLU A 160 5.58 -15.99 -13.68
C GLU A 160 4.69 -15.26 -12.67
N THR A 161 4.17 -14.09 -13.05
CA THR A 161 3.30 -13.30 -12.16
C THR A 161 2.00 -14.03 -11.84
N LEU A 162 1.33 -14.61 -12.84
CA LEU A 162 0.06 -15.32 -12.67
C LEU A 162 0.24 -16.58 -11.82
N LEU A 163 1.26 -17.41 -12.11
CA LEU A 163 1.56 -18.61 -11.31
C LEU A 163 1.92 -18.27 -9.85
N ASN A 164 2.61 -17.15 -9.64
CA ASN A 164 2.95 -16.69 -8.30
C ASN A 164 1.73 -16.08 -7.57
N ALA A 165 0.78 -15.50 -8.29
CA ALA A 165 -0.42 -14.92 -7.70
C ALA A 165 -1.34 -15.97 -7.07
N ASP A 166 -1.37 -17.19 -7.61
CA ASP A 166 -2.09 -18.34 -7.03
C ASP A 166 -1.61 -18.72 -5.61
N ARG A 167 -0.41 -18.25 -5.21
CA ARG A 167 0.17 -18.49 -3.88
C ARG A 167 -0.29 -17.46 -2.84
N LEU A 168 -1.02 -16.43 -3.25
CA LEU A 168 -1.61 -15.43 -2.37
C LEU A 168 -3.02 -15.90 -1.97
N ASP A 169 -3.12 -16.52 -0.81
CA ASP A 169 -4.35 -17.04 -0.22
C ASP A 169 -5.13 -15.97 0.56
N GLU A 170 -6.43 -16.17 0.74
CA GLU A 170 -7.30 -15.30 1.57
C GLU A 170 -7.26 -13.81 1.18
N THR A 171 -7.11 -13.53 -0.12
CA THR A 171 -6.99 -12.16 -0.64
C THR A 171 -7.86 -11.93 -1.87
N VAL A 172 -8.06 -10.66 -2.22
CA VAL A 172 -8.65 -10.23 -3.48
C VAL A 172 -7.54 -9.72 -4.41
N LEU A 173 -7.53 -10.20 -5.65
CA LEU A 173 -6.58 -9.77 -6.68
C LEU A 173 -7.29 -8.85 -7.68
N PHE A 174 -6.78 -7.63 -7.84
CA PHE A 174 -7.25 -6.67 -8.82
C PHE A 174 -6.24 -6.56 -9.96
N PHE A 175 -6.67 -6.95 -11.16
CA PHE A 175 -5.83 -6.92 -12.35
C PHE A 175 -6.17 -5.73 -13.24
N PHE A 176 -5.24 -4.79 -13.38
CA PHE A 176 -5.34 -3.66 -14.30
C PHE A 176 -4.53 -3.97 -15.55
N VAL A 177 -5.23 -4.14 -16.68
CA VAL A 177 -4.61 -4.47 -17.96
C VAL A 177 -4.39 -3.19 -18.76
N VAL A 178 -3.13 -2.87 -19.02
CA VAL A 178 -2.73 -1.81 -19.94
C VAL A 178 -2.60 -2.42 -21.32
N CYS A 179 -3.43 -1.96 -22.26
CA CYS A 179 -3.33 -2.40 -23.64
C CYS A 179 -2.14 -1.69 -24.31
N ALA A 180 -1.01 -2.39 -24.43
CA ALA A 180 0.23 -1.87 -24.99
C ALA A 180 0.18 -1.61 -26.52
N SER A 181 -0.96 -1.80 -27.19
CA SER A 181 -1.18 -1.40 -28.59
C SER A 181 -0.92 0.10 -28.85
N ILE A 182 -0.76 0.91 -27.80
CA ILE A 182 -0.49 2.36 -27.87
C ILE A 182 0.97 2.71 -27.49
N LEU A 183 1.77 1.78 -26.95
CA LEU A 183 3.13 2.07 -26.44
C LEU A 183 4.27 1.45 -27.25
N ILE A 184 3.99 0.75 -28.36
CA ILE A 184 5.01 0.20 -29.28
C ILE A 184 5.37 1.19 -30.41
N GLN A 185 4.90 2.45 -30.37
CA GLN A 185 5.17 3.46 -31.40
C GLN A 185 5.91 4.73 -30.94
N LEU A 186 6.65 4.68 -29.83
CA LEU A 186 7.56 5.77 -29.45
C LEU A 186 9.00 5.28 -29.28
#